data_AF-A0A7K4DS90-F1
#
_entry.id   AF-A0A7K4DS90-F1
#
_cell.length_a   1.000
_cell.length_b   1.000
_cell.length_c   1.000
_cell.angle_alpha   90.00
_cell.angle_beta   90.00
_cell.angle_gamma   90.00
#
_symmetry.space_group_name_H-M   'P 1'
#
loop_
_entity.id
_entity.type
_entity.pdbx_description
1 polymer ?
#
loop_
_entity_poly.entity_id
_entity_poly.type
_entity_poly.pdbx_seq_one_letter_code
_entity_poly.pdbx_strand_id
1 'polypeptide(L)' 'MFYTAPEQIEERVKVIANTDEGCIVETLDGYAINVGPCDFEPDEYIIAPIDQKLKERAAAMNPTN' A
#
# COMPACT_ATOMS: atom_id res chain seq x y z
N MET A 1 5.65 23.91 7.82
CA MET A 1 5.27 22.96 6.73
C MET A 1 6.04 21.68 6.99
N PHE A 2 5.40 20.66 7.56
CA PHE A 2 6.08 19.39 7.80
C PHE A 2 6.14 18.63 6.48
N TYR A 3 7.21 18.87 5.71
CA TYR A 3 7.59 17.98 4.61
C TYR A 3 8.12 16.70 5.25
N THR A 4 7.19 15.85 5.66
CA THR A 4 7.53 14.50 6.08
C THR A 4 8.00 13.77 4.84
N ALA A 5 9.31 13.58 4.71
CA ALA A 5 9.87 12.82 3.61
C ALA A 5 9.22 11.42 3.58
N PRO A 6 8.72 10.96 2.42
CA PRO A 6 8.13 9.63 2.29
C PRO A 6 9.19 8.60 2.69
N GLU A 7 8.86 7.73 3.63
CA GLU A 7 9.73 6.61 3.99
C GLU A 7 9.22 5.41 3.20
N GLN A 8 9.78 5.25 2.00
CA GLN A 8 9.45 4.14 1.13
C GLN A 8 10.14 2.90 1.65
N ILE A 9 9.37 1.97 2.20
CA ILE A 9 9.85 0.65 2.56
C ILE A 9 9.36 -0.35 1.52
N GLU A 10 10.21 -1.32 1.19
CA GLU A 10 9.81 -2.44 0.35
C GLU A 10 9.10 -3.47 1.24
N GLU A 11 7.78 -3.57 1.09
CA GLU A 11 6.98 -4.53 1.83
C GLU A 11 6.34 -5.54 0.87
N ARG A 12 6.19 -6.78 1.34
CA ARG A 12 5.46 -7.81 0.61
C ARG A 12 3.97 -7.54 0.74
N VAL A 13 3.34 -7.27 -0.39
CA VAL A 13 1.91 -6.94 -0.51
C VAL A 13 1.23 -7.92 -1.45
N LYS A 14 -0.07 -8.11 -1.28
CA LYS A 14 -0.89 -8.98 -2.10
C LYS A 14 -1.71 -8.14 -3.07
N VAL A 15 -1.66 -8.42 -4.35
CA VAL A 15 -2.53 -7.76 -5.33
C VAL A 15 -3.96 -8.24 -5.11
N ILE A 16 -4.88 -7.32 -4.84
CA ILE A 16 -6.30 -7.64 -4.66
C ILE A 16 -7.13 -7.24 -5.88
N ALA A 17 -6.67 -6.27 -6.65
CA ALA A 17 -7.30 -5.89 -7.91
C ALA A 17 -6.29 -5.23 -8.86
N ASN A 18 -6.39 -5.55 -10.14
CA ASN A 18 -5.72 -4.81 -11.21
C ASN A 18 -6.79 -4.01 -11.97
N THR A 19 -6.63 -2.69 -12.03
CA THR A 19 -7.55 -1.78 -12.72
C THR A 19 -6.77 -0.98 -13.76
N ASP A 20 -7.44 -0.43 -14.78
CA ASP A 20 -6.81 0.42 -15.79
C ASP A 20 -6.10 1.65 -15.20
N GLU A 21 -6.51 2.10 -14.01
CA GLU A 21 -5.91 3.24 -13.30
C GLU A 21 -4.74 2.83 -12.38
N GLY A 22 -4.55 1.53 -12.14
CA GLY A 22 -3.50 1.00 -11.29
C GLY A 22 -3.85 -0.27 -10.54
N CYS A 23 -2.87 -0.82 -9.84
CA CYS A 23 -3.03 -1.99 -9.02
C CYS A 23 -3.27 -1.64 -7.57
N ILE A 24 -4.32 -2.25 -7.05
CA ILE A 24 -4.67 -2.19 -5.65
C ILE A 24 -4.02 -3.40 -4.99
N VAL A 25 -3.15 -3.11 -4.04
CA VAL A 25 -2.43 -4.11 -3.26
C VAL A 25 -2.79 -3.94 -1.79
N GLU A 26 -2.87 -5.05 -1.08
CA GLU A 26 -3.16 -5.14 0.34
C GLU A 26 -1.91 -5.60 1.09
N THR A 27 -1.49 -4.85 2.10
CA THR A 27 -0.43 -5.29 3.01
C THR A 27 -0.91 -6.44 3.89
N LEU A 28 0.01 -7.19 4.49
CA LEU A 28 -0.35 -8.27 5.42
C LEU A 28 -1.14 -7.80 6.65
N ASP A 29 -1.08 -6.51 6.96
CA ASP A 29 -1.84 -5.86 8.03
C ASP A 29 -3.27 -5.47 7.62
N GLY A 30 -3.71 -5.82 6.39
CA GLY A 30 -5.03 -5.52 5.86
C GLY A 30 -5.19 -4.09 5.35
N TYR A 31 -4.07 -3.43 4.99
CA TYR A 31 -4.10 -2.06 4.47
C TYR A 31 -4.02 -2.08 2.94
N ALA A 32 -5.10 -1.65 2.28
CA ALA A 32 -5.15 -1.53 0.82
C ALA A 32 -4.59 -0.18 0.35
N ILE A 33 -3.64 -0.22 -0.58
CA ILE A 33 -3.04 0.94 -1.23
C ILE A 33 -3.05 0.75 -2.75
N ASN A 34 -3.07 1.87 -3.46
CA ASN A 34 -2.84 1.87 -4.91
C ASN A 34 -1.36 2.15 -5.17
N VAL A 35 -0.67 1.22 -5.82
CA VAL A 35 0.76 1.34 -6.18
C VAL A 35 0.99 1.86 -7.59
N GLY A 36 -0.07 2.24 -8.30
CA GLY A 36 -0.04 2.70 -9.68
C GLY A 36 -0.13 1.56 -10.69
N PRO A 37 0.09 1.84 -11.99
CA PRO A 37 -0.04 0.86 -13.05
C PRO A 37 0.91 -0.31 -12.84
N CYS A 38 0.36 -1.53 -12.84
CA CYS A 38 1.11 -2.75 -12.72
C CYS A 38 0.51 -3.85 -13.61
N ASP A 39 1.35 -4.78 -14.07
CA ASP A 39 0.96 -5.92 -14.89
C ASP A 39 0.81 -7.22 -14.06
N PHE A 40 0.59 -7.10 -12.75
CA PHE A 40 0.45 -8.26 -11.86
C PHE A 40 -0.97 -8.81 -11.85
N GLU A 41 -1.08 -10.12 -11.63
CA GLU A 41 -2.37 -10.79 -11.52
C GLU A 41 -2.97 -10.58 -10.11
N PRO A 42 -4.31 -10.52 -9.98
CA PRO A 42 -4.95 -10.57 -8.67
C PRO A 42 -4.55 -11.87 -7.94
N ASP A 43 -4.44 -11.78 -6.62
CA ASP A 43 -3.91 -12.82 -5.71
C ASP A 43 -2.39 -13.06 -5.77
N GLU A 44 -1.65 -12.34 -6.59
CA GLU A 44 -0.19 -12.41 -6.62
C GLU A 44 0.45 -11.66 -5.43
N TYR A 45 1.57 -12.15 -4.93
CA TYR A 45 2.35 -11.45 -3.91
C TYR A 45 3.55 -10.76 -4.54
N ILE A 46 3.59 -9.45 -4.43
CA ILE A 46 4.66 -8.62 -4.99
C ILE A 46 5.39 -7.85 -3.89
N ILE A 47 6.59 -7.39 -4.19
CA ILE A 47 7.31 -6.44 -3.35
C ILE A 47 7.07 -5.06 -3.96
N ALA A 48 6.39 -4.19 -3.22
CA ALA A 48 6.10 -2.84 -3.67
C ALA A 48 6.66 -1.81 -2.67
N PRO A 49 7.15 -0.66 -3.17
CA PRO A 49 7.53 0.45 -2.31
C PRO A 49 6.27 1.08 -1.73
N ILE A 50 6.09 0.93 -0.42
CA ILE A 50 4.97 1.53 0.31
C ILE A 50 5.49 2.68 1.16
N ASP A 51 4.73 3.77 1.23
CA ASP A 51 5.05 4.87 2.14
C ASP A 51 4.61 4.49 3.55
N GLN A 52 5.57 4.12 4.39
CA GLN A 52 5.35 3.70 5.77
C GLN A 52 4.62 4.78 6.57
N LYS A 53 4.83 6.07 6.27
CA LYS A 53 4.23 7.15 7.03
C LYS A 53 2.78 7.38 6.65
N LEU A 54 2.40 7.07 5.41
CA LEU A 54 0.99 7.00 5.01
C LEU A 54 0.27 5.86 5.75
N LYS A 55 0.91 4.68 5.83
CA LYS A 55 0.40 3.53 6.60
C LYS A 55 0.25 3.87 8.09
N GLU A 56 1.26 4.47 8.71
CA GLU A 56 1.23 4.88 10.13
C GLU A 56 0.15 5.94 10.40
N ARG A 57 -0.05 6.89 9.48
CA ARG A 57 -1.13 7.88 9.59
C ARG A 57 -2.51 7.25 9.46
N ALA A 58 -2.68 6.30 8.55
CA ALA A 58 -3.93 5.58 8.39
C ALA A 58 -4.23 4.68 9.60
N ALA A 59 -3.21 4.03 10.17
CA ALA A 59 -3.33 3.27 11.41
C ALA A 59 -3.67 4.18 12.61
N ALA A 60 -3.04 5.35 12.72
CA ALA A 60 -3.34 6.33 13.76
C ALA A 60 -4.74 6.98 13.60
N MET A 61 -5.30 7.01 12.38
CA MET A 61 -6.65 7.50 12.09
C MET A 61 -7.76 6.45 12.22
N ASN A 62 -7.42 5.16 12.39
CA ASN A 62 -8.39 4.11 12.72
C ASN A 62 -8.28 3.73 14.21
N PRO A 63 -8.85 4.51 15.14
CA PRO A 63 -8.98 4.11 16.53
C PRO A 63 -10.12 3.10 16.67
N THR A 64 -9.92 1.86 16.24
CA THR A 64 -10.78 0.74 16.67
C THR A 64 -10.14 0.06 17.86
N ASN A 65 -10.62 0.44 19.04
CA ASN A 65 -10.51 -0.30 20.31
C ASN A 65 -11.79 -1.15 20.47
#